data_AF-C7Z7N2-F1
#
_entry.id   AF-C7Z7N2-F1
#
_cell.length_a   1.000
_cell.length_b   1.000
_cell.length_c   1.000
_cell.angle_alpha   90.00
_cell.angle_beta   90.00
_cell.angle_gamma   90.00
#
_symmetry.space_group_name_H-M   'P 1'
#
loop_
_entity.id
_entity.type
_entity.pdbx_description
1 polymer ?
#
loop_
_entity_poly.entity_id
_entity_poly.type
_entity_poly.pdbx_seq_one_letter_code
_entity_poly.pdbx_strand_id
1 'polypeptide(L)'
;MPRAKKTPTTELVVKPPRKKPGPKPKPLSERVYKPARPIQRIENSYSQRRKEEVLLYLLNHTIYDPDSWKSVNCYRKPFQRDAAKHFKIPEATIHTWWKNRTSILNREKKSRKKRTSKDQPVPEAGETASLETDSTGSEAPEASETPASEPADQESPAPQTADTDPAAGDPATAGEAGPESSEAQNT
;
A
#
# COMPACT_ATOMS: atom_id res chain seq x y z
N MET A 1 -6.86 23.25 74.50
CA MET A 1 -5.86 22.48 73.73
C MET A 1 -5.94 22.88 72.25
N PRO A 2 -5.06 23.74 71.71
CA PRO A 2 -5.07 24.04 70.28
C PRO A 2 -4.39 22.91 69.47
N ARG A 3 -5.06 22.48 68.40
CA ARG A 3 -4.65 21.38 67.50
C ARG A 3 -3.67 21.90 66.45
N ALA A 4 -2.48 21.31 66.36
CA ALA A 4 -1.45 21.68 65.39
C ALA A 4 -1.91 21.44 63.94
N LYS A 5 -1.72 22.44 63.08
CA LYS A 5 -1.96 22.36 61.63
C LYS A 5 -0.77 21.68 60.96
N LYS A 6 -1.04 20.59 60.24
CA LYS A 6 -0.05 19.88 59.40
C LYS A 6 0.16 20.68 58.12
N THR A 7 1.37 21.18 57.89
CA THR A 7 1.77 21.77 56.61
C THR A 7 2.00 20.66 55.58
N PRO A 8 1.60 20.82 54.31
CA PRO A 8 1.95 19.88 53.27
C PRO A 8 3.45 20.00 52.94
N THR A 9 4.20 18.92 53.20
CA THR A 9 5.56 18.73 52.73
C THR A 9 5.58 18.83 51.21
N THR A 10 6.07 19.97 50.72
CA THR A 10 6.33 20.20 49.30
C THR A 10 7.55 19.37 48.93
N GLU A 11 7.31 18.17 48.39
CA GLU A 11 8.37 17.39 47.76
C GLU A 11 8.89 18.16 46.55
N LEU A 12 10.07 18.76 46.70
CA LEU A 12 10.81 19.37 45.62
C LEU A 12 11.20 18.26 44.64
N VAL A 13 10.49 18.19 43.50
CA VAL A 13 10.84 17.34 42.37
C VAL A 13 12.20 17.79 41.84
N VAL A 14 13.26 17.13 42.32
CA VAL A 14 14.64 17.33 41.86
C VAL A 14 14.72 16.83 40.42
N LYS A 15 14.74 17.75 39.45
CA LYS A 15 15.01 17.40 38.05
C LYS A 15 16.38 16.71 37.98
N PRO A 16 16.51 15.58 37.26
CA PRO A 16 17.78 14.89 37.15
C PRO A 16 18.84 15.84 36.56
N PRO A 17 20.08 15.79 37.05
CA PRO A 17 21.14 16.68 36.60
C PRO A 17 21.35 16.53 35.09
N ARG A 18 21.36 17.66 34.37
CA ARG A 18 21.58 17.68 32.92
C ARG A 18 22.98 17.15 32.64
N LYS A 19 23.10 16.24 31.67
CA LYS A 19 24.42 15.84 31.16
C LYS A 19 25.12 17.05 30.58
N LYS A 20 26.42 17.16 30.80
CA LYS A 20 27.25 18.19 30.16
C LYS A 20 27.10 18.05 28.64
N PRO A 21 27.00 19.16 27.89
CA PRO A 21 26.98 19.11 26.44
C PRO A 21 28.13 18.26 25.90
N GLY A 22 27.85 17.46 24.88
CA GLY A 22 28.90 16.72 24.19
C GLY A 22 29.95 17.66 23.58
N PRO A 23 31.11 17.13 23.17
CA PRO A 23 32.10 17.90 22.43
C PRO A 23 31.46 18.61 21.23
N LYS A 24 31.90 19.84 20.97
CA LYS A 24 31.46 20.58 19.79
C LYS A 24 31.78 19.74 18.55
N PRO A 25 30.89 19.71 17.55
CA PRO A 25 31.16 18.96 16.34
C PRO A 25 32.41 19.52 15.66
N LYS A 26 33.21 18.65 15.05
CA LYS A 26 34.45 19.03 14.37
C LYS A 26 34.20 20.18 13.37
N PRO A 27 35.15 21.12 13.21
CA PRO A 27 35.04 22.16 12.20
C PRO A 27 34.94 21.53 10.80
N LEU A 28 34.32 22.24 9.86
CA LEU A 28 34.00 21.70 8.52
C LEU A 28 35.26 21.20 7.79
N SER A 29 36.41 21.86 8.02
CA SER A 29 37.74 21.52 7.51
C SER A 29 38.28 20.16 7.97
N GLU A 30 37.87 19.68 9.15
CA GLU A 30 38.31 18.38 9.72
C GLU A 30 37.30 17.25 9.47
N ARG A 31 36.14 17.55 8.91
CA ARG A 31 35.11 16.53 8.63
C ARG A 31 35.48 15.77 7.35
N VAL A 32 35.65 14.46 7.46
CA VAL A 32 35.73 13.58 6.29
C VAL A 32 34.39 13.61 5.57
N TYR A 33 34.37 14.15 4.35
CA TYR A 33 33.17 14.14 3.51
C TYR A 33 32.84 12.70 3.08
N LYS A 34 31.61 12.27 3.33
CA LYS A 34 31.05 11.00 2.84
C LYS A 34 29.86 11.33 1.93
N PRO A 35 29.93 11.08 0.61
CA PRO A 35 28.80 11.33 -0.26
C PRO A 35 27.61 10.48 0.18
N ALA A 36 26.41 11.05 0.11
CA ALA A 36 25.19 10.28 0.31
C ALA A 36 25.09 9.20 -0.78
N ARG A 37 24.51 8.04 -0.44
CA ARG A 37 24.21 7.03 -1.46
C ARG A 37 23.22 7.63 -2.47
N PRO A 38 23.38 7.34 -3.77
CA PRO A 38 22.39 7.72 -4.77
C PRO A 38 20.99 7.27 -4.34
N ILE A 39 19.98 8.11 -4.56
CA ILE A 39 18.59 7.79 -4.23
C ILE A 39 18.18 6.61 -5.14
N GLN A 40 18.12 5.42 -4.55
CA GLN A 40 17.86 4.19 -5.32
C GLN A 40 16.41 4.11 -5.79
N ARG A 41 15.47 4.59 -4.97
CA ARG A 41 14.04 4.48 -5.25
C ARG A 41 13.26 5.56 -4.53
N ILE A 42 12.30 6.16 -5.24
CA ILE A 42 11.30 7.04 -4.64
C ILE A 42 10.25 6.13 -3.97
N GLU A 43 10.24 6.10 -2.64
CA GLU A 43 9.27 5.33 -1.87
C GLU A 43 8.02 6.18 -1.58
N ASN A 44 6.95 5.95 -2.33
CA ASN A 44 5.66 6.58 -2.05
C ASN A 44 4.95 5.82 -0.93
N SER A 45 5.00 6.34 0.29
CA SER A 45 4.21 5.82 1.41
C SER A 45 2.81 6.43 1.43
N TYR A 46 1.79 5.61 1.18
CA TYR A 46 0.39 6.05 1.28
C TYR A 46 -0.18 5.72 2.66
N SER A 47 -0.78 6.71 3.31
CA SER A 47 -1.42 6.54 4.63
C SER A 47 -2.58 5.55 4.53
N GLN A 48 -2.90 4.91 5.66
CA GLN A 48 -3.99 3.94 5.73
C GLN A 48 -5.33 4.56 5.31
N ARG A 49 -5.63 5.75 5.83
CA ARG A 49 -6.79 6.56 5.43
C ARG A 49 -6.84 6.79 3.92
N ARG A 50 -5.70 7.08 3.29
CA ARG A 50 -5.64 7.28 1.84
C ARG A 50 -5.98 6.00 1.06
N LYS A 51 -5.54 4.83 1.54
CA LYS A 51 -5.90 3.54 0.94
C LYS A 51 -7.39 3.26 1.07
N GLU A 52 -7.97 3.57 2.22
CA GLU A 52 -9.41 3.43 2.48
C GLU A 52 -10.23 4.35 1.57
N GLU A 53 -9.86 5.62 1.43
CA GLU A 53 -10.51 6.57 0.51
C GLU A 53 -10.56 6.03 -0.93
N VAL A 54 -9.45 5.47 -1.42
CA VAL A 54 -9.37 4.89 -2.76
C VAL A 54 -10.28 3.67 -2.90
N LEU A 55 -10.30 2.79 -1.90
CA LEU A 55 -11.16 1.61 -1.92
C LEU A 55 -12.65 1.97 -1.84
N LEU A 56 -13.00 2.97 -1.02
CA LEU A 56 -14.37 3.49 -0.93
C LEU A 56 -14.80 4.13 -2.25
N TYR A 57 -13.91 4.88 -2.90
CA TYR A 57 -14.17 5.42 -4.23
C TYR A 57 -14.53 4.32 -5.23
N LEU A 58 -13.71 3.26 -5.28
CA LEU A 58 -13.95 2.13 -6.18
C LEU A 58 -15.28 1.40 -5.93
N LEU A 59 -15.73 1.34 -4.67
CA LEU A 59 -16.98 0.66 -4.28
C LEU A 59 -18.22 1.53 -4.52
N ASN A 60 -18.16 2.81 -4.17
CA ASN A 60 -19.35 3.65 -4.02
C ASN A 60 -19.56 4.62 -5.19
N HIS A 61 -18.48 5.07 -5.83
CA HIS A 61 -18.56 6.08 -6.87
C HIS A 61 -19.22 5.52 -8.15
N THR A 62 -19.81 6.40 -8.94
CA THR A 62 -20.36 6.10 -10.28
C THR A 62 -19.80 7.11 -11.27
N ILE A 63 -19.43 6.64 -12.46
CA ILE A 63 -18.88 7.46 -13.54
C ILE A 63 -19.87 7.45 -14.68
N TYR A 64 -20.21 8.64 -15.19
CA TYR A 64 -20.98 8.77 -16.42
C TYR A 64 -20.09 8.41 -17.61
N ASP A 65 -20.49 7.37 -18.35
CA ASP A 65 -19.85 6.93 -19.58
C ASP A 65 -20.90 6.27 -20.47
N PRO A 66 -21.49 7.03 -21.41
CA PRO A 66 -22.52 6.51 -22.30
C PRO A 66 -21.97 5.52 -23.35
N ASP A 67 -20.67 5.54 -23.61
CA ASP A 67 -20.05 4.76 -24.70
C ASP A 67 -19.58 3.38 -24.25
N SER A 68 -19.41 3.18 -22.96
CA SER A 68 -18.96 1.90 -22.40
C SER A 68 -20.10 0.87 -22.36
N TRP A 69 -19.86 -0.29 -22.96
CA TRP A 69 -20.77 -1.46 -22.89
C TRP A 69 -21.06 -1.94 -21.46
N LYS A 70 -20.21 -1.58 -20.48
CA LYS A 70 -20.34 -1.96 -19.08
C LYS A 70 -21.12 -0.93 -18.24
N SER A 71 -21.65 0.08 -18.92
CA SER A 71 -22.46 1.14 -18.31
C SER A 71 -23.93 0.74 -18.33
N VAL A 72 -24.59 0.93 -17.19
CA VAL A 72 -26.04 0.79 -17.05
C VAL A 72 -26.62 2.20 -16.96
N ASN A 73 -27.56 2.53 -17.84
CA ASN A 73 -28.16 3.86 -17.88
C ASN A 73 -27.12 5.00 -18.07
N CYS A 74 -26.07 4.75 -18.87
CA CYS A 74 -24.90 5.63 -19.04
C CYS A 74 -24.01 5.80 -17.80
N TYR A 75 -24.19 5.02 -16.73
CA TYR A 75 -23.34 5.05 -15.54
C TYR A 75 -22.65 3.71 -15.32
N ARG A 76 -21.37 3.76 -14.95
CA ARG A 76 -20.58 2.57 -14.59
C ARG A 76 -19.85 2.74 -13.26
N LYS A 77 -19.39 1.64 -12.68
CA LYS A 77 -18.45 1.68 -11.55
C LYS A 77 -17.06 2.15 -12.03
N PRO A 78 -16.34 2.95 -11.24
CA PRO A 78 -14.98 3.37 -11.58
C PRO A 78 -14.05 2.16 -11.68
N PHE A 79 -13.15 2.22 -12.66
CA PHE A 79 -12.05 1.26 -12.74
C PHE A 79 -10.82 1.75 -11.98
N GLN A 80 -9.83 0.87 -11.82
CA GLN A 80 -8.56 1.18 -11.17
C GLN A 80 -7.82 2.33 -11.89
N ARG A 81 -7.86 2.37 -13.22
CA ARG A 81 -7.39 3.51 -14.04
C ARG A 81 -8.06 4.85 -13.70
N ASP A 82 -9.34 4.84 -13.33
CA ASP A 82 -10.09 6.07 -13.02
C ASP A 82 -9.66 6.58 -11.63
N ALA A 83 -9.52 5.66 -10.67
CA ALA A 83 -8.94 5.97 -9.36
C ALA A 83 -7.48 6.44 -9.46
N ALA A 84 -6.69 5.86 -10.37
CA ALA A 84 -5.31 6.27 -10.59
C ALA A 84 -5.22 7.74 -11.01
N LYS A 85 -6.08 8.16 -11.95
CA LYS A 85 -6.20 9.56 -12.39
C LYS A 85 -6.68 10.47 -11.26
N HIS A 86 -7.71 10.06 -10.52
CA HIS A 86 -8.32 10.86 -9.46
C HIS A 86 -7.37 11.09 -8.26
N PHE A 87 -6.72 10.03 -7.78
CA PHE A 87 -5.89 10.08 -6.57
C PHE A 87 -4.40 10.33 -6.84
N LYS A 88 -3.98 10.31 -8.12
CA LYS A 88 -2.59 10.39 -8.58
C LYS A 88 -1.72 9.27 -7.99
N ILE A 89 -2.23 8.05 -8.06
CA ILE A 89 -1.59 6.84 -7.54
C ILE A 89 -1.43 5.86 -8.71
N PRO A 90 -0.28 5.20 -8.87
CA PRO A 90 -0.11 4.24 -9.96
C PRO A 90 -1.15 3.11 -9.91
N GLU A 91 -1.70 2.74 -11.06
CA GLU A 91 -2.75 1.71 -11.18
C GLU A 91 -2.31 0.38 -10.58
N ALA A 92 -1.05 -0.04 -10.80
CA ALA A 92 -0.48 -1.25 -10.21
C ALA A 92 -0.55 -1.24 -8.67
N THR A 93 -0.37 -0.07 -8.04
CA THR A 93 -0.46 0.05 -6.58
C THR A 93 -1.91 -0.13 -6.10
N ILE A 94 -2.86 0.49 -6.81
CA ILE A 94 -4.29 0.38 -6.52
C ILE A 94 -4.75 -1.08 -6.69
N HIS A 95 -4.28 -1.78 -7.73
CA HIS A 95 -4.57 -3.19 -7.96
C HIS A 95 -4.14 -4.07 -6.79
N THR A 96 -2.91 -3.88 -6.27
CA THR A 96 -2.43 -4.60 -5.09
C THR A 96 -3.31 -4.33 -3.86
N TRP A 97 -3.76 -3.08 -3.66
CA TRP A 97 -4.67 -2.76 -2.55
C TRP A 97 -6.06 -3.36 -2.73
N TRP A 98 -6.57 -3.39 -3.96
CA TRP A 98 -7.86 -3.98 -4.28
C TRP A 98 -7.90 -5.48 -3.99
N LYS A 99 -6.80 -6.21 -4.28
CA LYS A 99 -6.63 -7.62 -3.90
C LYS A 99 -6.63 -7.81 -2.38
N ASN A 100 -5.97 -6.90 -1.65
CA ASN A 100 -5.83 -6.95 -0.20
C ASN A 100 -6.89 -6.12 0.56
N ARG A 101 -8.00 -5.77 -0.10
CA ARG A 101 -8.97 -4.78 0.40
C ARG A 101 -9.59 -5.16 1.75
N THR A 102 -9.84 -6.45 1.98
CA THR A 102 -10.39 -6.97 3.23
C THR A 102 -9.43 -6.76 4.40
N SER A 103 -8.13 -6.93 4.18
CA SER A 103 -7.09 -6.68 5.20
C SER A 103 -6.93 -5.19 5.49
N ILE A 104 -6.97 -4.36 4.45
CA ILE A 104 -6.85 -2.90 4.58
C ILE A 104 -8.05 -2.34 5.35
N LEU A 105 -9.29 -2.67 4.98
CA LEU A 105 -10.49 -2.13 5.64
C LEU A 105 -10.66 -2.62 7.09
N ASN A 106 -10.13 -3.79 7.46
CA ASN A 106 -10.28 -4.35 8.81
C ASN A 106 -9.11 -4.06 9.78
N ARG A 107 -8.11 -3.30 9.35
CA ARG A 107 -6.84 -3.14 10.09
C ARG A 107 -6.96 -2.33 11.40
N GLU A 108 -7.93 -1.43 11.50
CA GLU A 108 -8.10 -0.58 12.69
C GLU A 108 -8.38 -1.37 13.97
N LYS A 109 -9.00 -2.56 13.85
CA LYS A 109 -9.39 -3.37 15.01
C LYS A 109 -8.24 -4.14 15.66
N LYS A 110 -7.09 -4.28 15.01
CA LYS A 110 -6.04 -5.25 15.44
C LYS A 110 -4.78 -4.66 16.09
N SER A 111 -4.51 -3.33 16.03
CA SER A 111 -3.15 -2.83 16.33
C SER A 111 -2.98 -1.79 17.45
N ARG A 112 -4.03 -1.37 18.17
CA ARG A 112 -3.85 -0.51 19.37
C ARG A 112 -3.60 -1.29 20.66
N LYS A 113 -2.91 -2.44 20.61
CA LYS A 113 -2.31 -3.03 21.81
C LYS A 113 -1.03 -2.23 22.10
N LYS A 114 -1.14 -1.16 22.89
CA LYS A 114 0.01 -0.41 23.43
C LYS A 114 0.98 -1.42 24.05
N ARG A 115 2.12 -1.65 23.41
CA ARG A 115 3.29 -2.22 24.10
C ARG A 115 3.86 -1.11 24.96
N THR A 116 3.35 -0.98 26.19
CA THR A 116 4.04 -0.23 27.24
C THR A 116 5.11 -1.15 27.80
N SER A 117 6.35 -0.96 27.39
CA SER A 117 7.48 -1.70 27.94
C SER A 117 7.93 -1.05 29.24
N LYS A 118 7.44 -1.52 30.40
CA LYS A 118 8.18 -1.49 31.67
C LYS A 118 7.47 -2.39 32.71
N ASP A 119 8.23 -3.30 33.29
CA ASP A 119 7.92 -4.29 34.33
C ASP A 119 7.28 -5.63 33.91
N GLN A 120 8.07 -6.69 34.11
CA GLN A 120 7.76 -8.12 34.13
C GLN A 120 7.21 -8.50 35.52
N PRO A 121 6.52 -9.65 35.70
CA PRO A 121 7.26 -10.84 36.10
C PRO A 121 6.81 -12.15 35.43
N VAL A 122 7.80 -13.02 35.29
CA VAL A 122 7.71 -14.47 35.06
C VAL A 122 6.95 -15.13 36.22
N PRO A 123 6.00 -16.06 35.91
CA PRO A 123 5.85 -17.23 36.76
C PRO A 123 6.13 -18.53 36.00
N GLU A 124 7.03 -19.29 36.61
CA GLU A 124 7.47 -20.64 36.35
C GLU A 124 6.45 -21.66 36.90
N ALA A 125 6.29 -22.77 36.19
CA ALA A 125 5.82 -24.10 36.60
C ALA A 125 4.41 -24.29 37.22
N GLY A 126 3.69 -25.28 36.69
CA GLY A 126 2.58 -25.93 37.37
C GLY A 126 1.57 -26.58 36.43
N GLU A 127 1.78 -27.86 36.11
CA GLU A 127 0.75 -28.79 35.65
C GLU A 127 -0.51 -28.69 36.51
N THR A 128 -1.70 -28.69 35.89
CA THR A 128 -2.71 -29.72 36.17
C THR A 128 -3.62 -29.91 34.96
N ALA A 129 -3.80 -31.18 34.62
CA ALA A 129 -4.82 -31.69 33.75
C ALA A 129 -6.23 -31.37 34.28
N SER A 130 -7.23 -31.31 33.39
CA SER A 130 -8.33 -32.29 33.35
C SER A 130 -9.63 -31.75 32.74
N LEU A 131 -10.26 -32.66 31.98
CA LEU A 131 -11.70 -32.92 31.83
C LEU A 131 -12.52 -32.04 30.86
N GLU A 132 -12.62 -32.57 29.64
CA GLU A 132 -13.85 -33.08 29.02
C GLU A 132 -15.20 -32.55 29.55
N THR A 133 -16.01 -32.01 28.63
CA THR A 133 -17.43 -32.38 28.56
C THR A 133 -17.86 -32.53 27.09
N ASP A 134 -18.32 -33.74 26.82
CA ASP A 134 -19.15 -34.22 25.72
C ASP A 134 -20.41 -33.35 25.54
N SER A 135 -20.84 -33.09 24.30
CA SER A 135 -22.18 -33.48 23.81
C SER A 135 -22.60 -32.86 22.48
N THR A 136 -22.87 -33.77 21.55
CA THR A 136 -24.15 -33.90 20.83
C THR A 136 -24.51 -32.90 19.73
N GLY A 137 -24.42 -33.40 18.49
CA GLY A 137 -25.58 -33.59 17.61
C GLY A 137 -25.97 -32.44 16.67
N SER A 138 -25.76 -32.66 15.37
CA SER A 138 -26.59 -32.20 14.23
C SER A 138 -25.87 -32.68 12.96
N GLU A 139 -26.20 -33.85 12.43
CA GLU A 139 -27.33 -34.12 11.51
C GLU A 139 -27.21 -33.32 10.20
N ALA A 140 -26.96 -34.09 9.14
CA ALA A 140 -26.95 -33.67 7.74
C ALA A 140 -28.37 -33.25 7.29
N PRO A 141 -28.51 -32.52 6.17
CA PRO A 141 -28.76 -33.26 4.92
C PRO A 141 -28.25 -32.61 3.62
N GLU A 142 -28.26 -33.47 2.59
CA GLU A 142 -28.41 -33.19 1.15
C GLU A 142 -27.26 -32.52 0.37
N ALA A 143 -26.36 -33.36 -0.12
CA ALA A 143 -25.70 -33.13 -1.40
C ALA A 143 -26.61 -33.66 -2.52
N SER A 144 -27.24 -32.75 -3.26
CA SER A 144 -27.94 -33.07 -4.51
C SER A 144 -26.93 -33.42 -5.59
N GLU A 145 -26.97 -34.66 -6.05
CA GLU A 145 -26.35 -35.13 -7.27
C GLU A 145 -26.99 -34.39 -8.47
N THR A 146 -26.15 -33.86 -9.37
CA THR A 146 -26.58 -33.55 -10.74
C THR A 146 -25.47 -34.05 -11.69
N PRO A 147 -25.79 -35.00 -12.59
CA PRO A 147 -24.83 -35.54 -13.54
C PRO A 147 -24.75 -34.63 -14.77
N ALA A 148 -23.56 -34.11 -15.07
CA ALA A 148 -23.29 -33.46 -16.34
C ALA A 148 -22.48 -34.42 -17.22
N SER A 149 -23.12 -34.82 -18.31
CA SER A 149 -22.66 -35.73 -19.34
C SER A 149 -21.32 -35.32 -19.95
N GLU A 150 -20.40 -36.28 -20.00
CA GLU A 150 -19.34 -36.40 -20.98
C GLU A 150 -19.79 -37.51 -21.95
N PRO A 151 -19.76 -37.25 -23.27
CA PRO A 151 -18.81 -38.03 -24.06
C PRO A 151 -18.02 -37.17 -25.04
N ALA A 152 -16.73 -37.51 -25.09
CA ALA A 152 -15.79 -37.19 -26.15
C ALA A 152 -16.27 -37.74 -27.50
N ASP A 153 -16.01 -36.98 -28.57
CA ASP A 153 -15.51 -37.57 -29.81
C ASP A 153 -14.87 -36.50 -30.74
N GLN A 154 -13.62 -36.80 -31.11
CA GLN A 154 -12.93 -36.58 -32.39
C GLN A 154 -12.87 -35.18 -33.05
N GLU A 155 -11.65 -34.65 -33.23
CA GLU A 155 -10.82 -34.89 -34.44
C GLU A 155 -9.72 -33.81 -34.57
N SER A 156 -8.46 -34.24 -34.67
CA SER A 156 -7.31 -33.44 -35.13
C SER A 156 -7.33 -33.38 -36.66
N PRO A 157 -6.88 -32.29 -37.34
CA PRO A 157 -5.44 -32.15 -37.55
C PRO A 157 -4.84 -30.75 -37.81
N ALA A 158 -3.51 -30.73 -37.66
CA ALA A 158 -2.49 -29.98 -38.39
C ALA A 158 -1.96 -28.62 -37.83
N PRO A 159 -0.65 -28.55 -37.53
CA PRO A 159 0.09 -27.31 -37.37
C PRO A 159 0.51 -26.77 -38.75
N GLN A 160 0.22 -25.51 -39.05
CA GLN A 160 0.81 -24.82 -40.20
C GLN A 160 1.77 -23.73 -39.72
N THR A 161 3.02 -24.03 -40.04
CA THR A 161 4.18 -23.16 -40.19
C THR A 161 3.88 -21.93 -41.04
N ALA A 162 4.33 -20.76 -40.60
CA ALA A 162 4.83 -19.73 -41.50
C ALA A 162 5.78 -18.81 -40.72
N ASP A 163 7.06 -19.08 -40.88
CA ASP A 163 8.15 -18.14 -40.76
C ASP A 163 7.83 -16.82 -41.47
N THR A 164 8.08 -15.68 -40.81
CA THR A 164 8.43 -14.44 -41.52
C THR A 164 9.27 -13.55 -40.60
N ASP A 165 10.57 -13.52 -40.90
CA ASP A 165 11.59 -12.57 -40.43
C ASP A 165 12.50 -12.35 -41.66
N PRO A 166 13.34 -11.32 -41.79
CA PRO A 166 13.22 -9.87 -41.53
C PRO A 166 13.20 -9.08 -42.87
N ALA A 167 12.67 -7.85 -42.90
CA ALA A 167 13.00 -6.92 -43.98
C ALA A 167 13.23 -5.49 -43.47
N ALA A 168 14.49 -5.09 -43.63
CA ALA A 168 15.05 -3.76 -43.49
C ALA A 168 14.18 -2.64 -44.05
N GLY A 169 14.24 -1.47 -43.40
CA GLY A 169 13.60 -0.25 -43.87
C GLY A 169 13.96 0.98 -43.05
N ASP A 170 15.26 1.24 -42.88
CA ASP A 170 15.77 2.58 -42.58
C ASP A 170 15.84 3.34 -43.91
N PRO A 171 15.17 4.50 -44.05
CA PRO A 171 15.91 5.63 -44.58
C PRO A 171 15.59 6.95 -43.85
N ALA A 172 16.67 7.51 -43.30
CA ALA A 172 17.00 8.92 -43.23
C ALA A 172 16.08 9.87 -44.05
N THR A 173 15.44 10.83 -43.36
CA THR A 173 15.08 12.11 -43.95
C THR A 173 16.00 13.17 -43.37
N ALA A 174 17.01 13.52 -44.15
CA ALA A 174 17.82 14.71 -43.99
C ALA A 174 17.25 15.82 -44.88
N GLY A 175 17.22 17.04 -44.35
CA GLY A 175 17.23 18.27 -45.15
C GLY A 175 15.88 18.95 -45.32
N GLU A 176 15.67 20.03 -44.58
CA GLU A 176 15.25 21.27 -45.24
C GLU A 176 15.98 22.45 -44.58
N ALA A 177 16.84 23.06 -45.38
CA ALA A 177 17.49 24.33 -45.11
C ALA A 177 16.47 25.44 -45.34
N GLY A 178 16.33 26.35 -44.38
CA GLY A 178 15.70 27.65 -44.55
C GLY A 178 16.66 28.74 -44.08
N PRO A 179 17.33 29.46 -44.99
CA PRO A 179 18.22 30.57 -44.65
C PRO A 179 17.47 31.90 -44.51
N GLU A 180 18.07 32.79 -43.71
CA GLU A 180 18.17 34.24 -43.97
C GLU A 180 16.88 35.10 -43.90
N SER A 181 16.79 35.95 -42.86
CA SER A 181 16.10 37.23 -42.97
C SER A 181 16.71 38.28 -42.04
N SER A 182 17.32 39.27 -42.71
CA SER A 182 17.31 40.73 -42.44
C SER A 182 17.82 41.20 -41.08
N GLU A 183 19.06 41.71 -41.02
CA GLU A 183 19.47 43.08 -41.38
C GLU A 183 19.16 44.10 -40.26
N ALA A 184 20.14 44.27 -39.38
CA ALA A 184 20.22 45.39 -38.45
C ALA A 184 20.85 46.57 -39.20
N GLN A 185 20.06 47.61 -39.49
CA GLN A 185 20.60 48.89 -39.90
C GLN A 185 21.01 49.69 -38.66
N ASN A 186 22.30 50.00 -38.64
CA ASN A 186 23.00 50.86 -37.71
C ASN A 186 23.12 52.23 -38.38
N THR A 187 22.39 53.23 -37.89
CA THR A 187 22.72 54.67 -37.96
C THR A 187 21.82 55.45 -37.02
#